data_AF-A0A9D6TCF5-F1
#
_entry.id   AF-A0A9D6TCF5-F1
#
_cell.length_a   1.000
_cell.length_b   1.000
_cell.length_c   1.000
_cell.angle_alpha   90.00
_cell.angle_beta   90.00
_cell.angle_gamma   90.00
#
_symmetry.space_group_name_H-M   'P 1'
#
loop_
_entity.id
_entity.type
_entity.pdbx_description
1 polymer ?
#
loop_
_entity_poly.entity_id
_entity_poly.type
_entity_poly.pdbx_seq_one_letter_code
_entity_poly.pdbx_strand_id
1 'polypeptide(L)'
;MIQATGDAEAIAAGPSRFPFRALRRGLETVIEDAATAAPVAWFPVPLDHISTFPDSRAWVGASANHLYIITLEDSSKPKAESGKPEGEESPKSKV
;
A
#
# COMPACT_ATOMS: atom_id res chain seq x y z
N MET A 1 -6.69 26.31 6.48
CA MET A 1 -6.27 24.97 6.93
C MET A 1 -7.31 23.98 6.46
N ILE A 2 -6.91 22.94 5.74
CA ILE A 2 -7.81 21.82 5.40
C ILE A 2 -7.67 20.81 6.53
N GLN A 3 -8.77 20.52 7.23
CA GLN A 3 -8.81 19.46 8.23
C GLN A 3 -8.92 18.11 7.49
N ALA A 4 -8.05 17.16 7.83
CA ALA A 4 -8.11 15.78 7.36
C ALA A 4 -8.44 14.86 8.54
N THR A 5 -9.16 13.78 8.27
CA THR A 5 -9.52 12.77 9.28
C THR A 5 -8.90 11.43 8.90
N GLY A 6 -8.37 10.71 9.88
CA GLY A 6 -7.71 9.41 9.68
C GLY A 6 -7.50 8.70 11.01
N ASP A 7 -6.79 7.58 10.96
CA ASP A 7 -6.45 6.79 12.14
C ASP A 7 -5.35 7.49 12.96
N ALA A 8 -5.74 8.07 14.10
CA ALA A 8 -4.83 8.83 14.96
C ALA A 8 -3.71 7.97 15.56
N GLU A 9 -3.98 6.70 15.87
CA GLU A 9 -2.96 5.80 16.45
C GLU A 9 -1.91 5.45 15.40
N ALA A 10 -2.34 5.09 14.19
CA ALA A 10 -1.44 4.80 13.09
C ALA A 10 -0.58 6.01 12.70
N ILE A 11 -1.18 7.22 12.70
CA ILE A 11 -0.46 8.47 12.46
C ILE A 11 0.60 8.72 13.53
N ALA A 12 0.25 8.57 14.81
CA ALA A 12 1.15 8.79 15.93
C ALA A 12 2.30 7.77 15.96
N ALA A 13 2.05 6.53 15.53
CA ALA A 13 3.06 5.48 15.42
C ALA A 13 4.12 5.75 14.33
N GLY A 14 3.81 6.58 13.35
CA GLY A 14 4.78 7.08 12.38
C GLY A 14 5.09 6.14 11.19
N PRO A 15 5.85 6.65 10.21
CA PRO A 15 6.07 5.98 8.92
C PRO A 15 6.90 4.70 9.01
N SER A 16 7.66 4.50 10.08
CA SER A 16 8.42 3.26 10.30
C SER A 16 7.52 2.07 10.61
N ARG A 17 6.33 2.31 11.18
CA ARG A 17 5.34 1.27 11.50
C ARG A 17 4.20 1.25 10.48
N PHE A 18 3.72 2.42 10.07
CA PHE A 18 2.66 2.60 9.09
C PHE A 18 3.15 3.45 7.92
N PRO A 19 3.77 2.83 6.89
CA PRO A 19 4.33 3.55 5.75
C PRO A 19 3.28 4.23 4.86
N PHE A 20 2.02 3.78 4.94
CA PHE A 20 0.90 4.39 4.23
C PHE A 20 -0.20 4.81 5.20
N ARG A 21 -0.89 5.90 4.88
CA ARG A 21 -1.99 6.44 5.69
C ARG A 21 -3.18 6.74 4.80
N ALA A 22 -4.37 6.30 5.19
CA ALA A 22 -5.62 6.73 4.58
C ALA A 22 -6.17 7.95 5.31
N LEU A 23 -6.44 9.01 4.56
CA LEU A 23 -6.98 10.27 5.05
C LEU A 23 -8.21 10.68 4.24
N ARG A 24 -9.29 11.06 4.91
CA ARG A 24 -10.35 11.83 4.27
C ARG A 24 -9.83 13.22 3.91
N ARG A 25 -9.91 13.59 2.63
CA ARG A 25 -9.60 14.93 2.11
C ARG A 25 -10.69 15.39 1.15
N GLY A 26 -11.53 16.31 1.61
CA GLY A 26 -12.65 16.81 0.83
C GLY A 26 -13.68 15.72 0.54
N LEU A 27 -13.82 15.35 -0.74
CA LEU A 27 -14.79 14.37 -1.24
C LEU A 27 -14.20 12.97 -1.42
N GLU A 28 -12.93 12.76 -1.07
CA GLU A 28 -12.21 11.52 -1.34
C GLU A 28 -11.48 11.02 -0.10
N THR A 29 -11.10 9.75 -0.12
CA THR A 29 -10.07 9.20 0.76
C THR A 29 -8.77 9.05 -0.03
N VAL A 30 -7.74 9.74 0.43
CA VAL A 30 -6.40 9.70 -0.13
C VAL A 30 -5.57 8.73 0.68
N ILE A 31 -4.92 7.78 0.01
CA ILE A 31 -3.83 7.01 0.61
C ILE A 31 -2.54 7.72 0.25
N GLU A 32 -1.75 8.11 1.26
CA GLU A 32 -0.47 8.79 1.09
C GLU A 32 0.67 8.01 1.72
N ASP A 33 1.87 8.21 1.15
CA ASP A 33 3.12 7.85 1.79
C ASP A 33 3.31 8.67 3.06
N ALA A 34 3.49 7.99 4.19
CA ALA A 34 3.52 8.57 5.52
C ALA A 34 4.76 9.44 5.80
N ALA A 35 5.86 9.22 5.06
CA ALA A 35 7.12 9.94 5.25
C ALA A 35 7.14 11.24 4.43
N THR A 36 6.51 11.23 3.25
CA THR A 36 6.55 12.33 2.28
C THR A 36 5.23 13.09 2.15
N ALA A 37 4.14 12.54 2.68
CA ALA A 37 2.76 12.98 2.44
C ALA A 37 2.38 13.00 0.94
N ALA A 38 3.12 12.28 0.10
CA ALA A 38 2.82 12.16 -1.32
C ALA A 38 1.63 11.21 -1.51
N PRO A 39 0.59 11.60 -2.27
CA PRO A 39 -0.52 10.70 -2.56
C PRO A 39 -0.03 9.53 -3.43
N VAL A 40 -0.42 8.31 -3.07
CA VAL A 40 -0.10 7.08 -3.81
C VAL A 40 -1.33 6.42 -4.42
N ALA A 41 -2.52 6.67 -3.85
CA ALA A 41 -3.80 6.21 -4.40
C ALA A 41 -4.97 7.08 -3.92
N TRP A 42 -6.08 7.03 -4.65
CA TRP A 42 -7.33 7.73 -4.35
C TRP A 42 -8.50 6.75 -4.35
N PHE A 43 -9.37 6.90 -3.36
CA PHE A 43 -10.66 6.24 -3.29
C PHE A 43 -11.77 7.30 -3.35
N PRO A 44 -12.75 7.20 -4.28
CA PRO A 44 -13.67 8.29 -4.60
C PRO A 44 -14.77 8.52 -3.55
N VAL A 45 -14.69 7.86 -2.40
CA VAL A 45 -15.65 8.02 -1.28
C VAL A 45 -14.90 8.63 -0.10
N PRO A 46 -15.44 9.69 0.55
CA PRO A 46 -14.84 10.27 1.73
C PRO A 46 -15.19 9.38 2.95
N LEU A 47 -14.27 8.48 3.31
CA LEU A 47 -14.46 7.60 4.46
C LEU A 47 -14.28 8.34 5.77
N ASP A 48 -15.25 8.19 6.67
CA ASP A 48 -15.15 8.57 8.07
C ASP A 48 -14.78 7.34 8.92
N HIS A 49 -14.39 7.56 10.18
CA HIS A 49 -14.04 6.49 11.13
C HIS A 49 -12.99 5.51 10.60
N ILE A 50 -11.95 6.05 9.95
CA ILE A 50 -10.89 5.25 9.32
C ILE A 50 -10.08 4.51 10.40
N SER A 51 -9.91 3.20 10.21
CA SER A 51 -9.01 2.36 10.99
C SER A 51 -8.04 1.63 10.08
N THR A 52 -6.76 1.61 10.46
CA THR A 52 -5.66 1.02 9.70
C THR A 52 -5.38 -0.39 10.18
N PHE A 53 -5.27 -1.33 9.24
CA PHE A 53 -4.87 -2.70 9.57
C PHE A 53 -3.38 -2.75 9.95
N PRO A 54 -2.95 -3.70 10.80
CA PRO A 54 -1.54 -3.83 11.18
C PRO A 54 -0.58 -4.06 10.01
N ASP A 55 -1.06 -4.58 8.87
CA ASP A 55 -0.28 -4.77 7.64
C ASP A 55 0.01 -3.45 6.90
N SER A 56 -0.60 -2.34 7.35
CA SER A 56 -0.48 -1.00 6.76
C SER A 56 -0.85 -0.91 5.28
N ARG A 57 -1.58 -1.90 4.77
CA ARG A 57 -2.02 -1.98 3.37
C ARG A 57 -3.52 -2.09 3.23
N ALA A 58 -4.24 -2.33 4.31
CA ALA A 58 -5.69 -2.27 4.34
C ALA A 58 -6.22 -1.22 5.32
N TRP A 59 -7.38 -0.67 4.98
CA TRP A 59 -8.13 0.25 5.81
C TRP A 59 -9.61 -0.10 5.79
N VAL A 60 -10.26 0.08 6.95
CA VAL A 60 -11.71 0.10 7.06
C VAL A 60 -12.16 1.55 7.26
N GLY A 61 -13.28 1.91 6.67
CA GLY A 61 -13.97 3.15 6.97
C GLY A 61 -15.45 3.07 6.61
N ALA A 62 -16.21 4.06 7.04
CA ALA A 62 -17.64 4.13 6.77
C ALA A 62 -17.98 5.37 5.95
N SER A 63 -19.00 5.27 5.10
CA SER A 63 -19.64 6.42 4.49
C SER A 63 -21.13 6.15 4.36
N ALA A 64 -21.95 7.08 4.87
CA ALA A 64 -23.39 6.91 5.03
C ALA A 64 -23.74 5.57 5.70
N ASN A 65 -24.39 4.65 4.99
CA ASN A 65 -24.82 3.34 5.45
C ASN A 65 -23.94 2.18 4.94
N HIS A 66 -22.74 2.47 4.41
CA HIS A 66 -21.83 1.47 3.87
C HIS A 66 -20.52 1.41 4.66
N LEU A 67 -20.10 0.18 4.94
CA LEU A 67 -18.75 -0.14 5.41
C LEU A 67 -17.88 -0.47 4.19
N TYR A 68 -16.71 0.13 4.11
CA TYR A 68 -15.73 -0.11 3.06
C TYR A 68 -14.49 -0.74 3.66
N ILE A 69 -13.94 -1.73 2.95
CA ILE A 69 -12.62 -2.27 3.17
C ILE A 69 -11.84 -2.00 1.89
N ILE A 70 -10.74 -1.24 1.99
CA ILE A 70 -9.88 -0.90 0.85
C ILE A 70 -8.48 -1.47 1.11
N THR A 71 -7.86 -2.02 0.07
CA THR A 71 -6.52 -2.62 0.14
C THR A 71 -5.64 -2.03 -0.97
N LEU A 72 -4.42 -1.63 -0.61
CA LEU A 72 -3.39 -1.20 -1.55
C LEU A 72 -2.61 -2.42 -2.05
N GLU A 73 -2.79 -2.75 -3.33
CA GLU A 73 -2.12 -3.88 -3.97
C GLU A 73 -0.64 -3.59 -4.21
N ASP A 74 0.21 -4.60 -4.06
CA ASP A 74 1.60 -4.54 -4.51
C ASP A 74 1.68 -4.84 -6.00
N SER A 75 2.36 -3.98 -6.76
CA SER A 75 2.65 -4.25 -8.17
C SER A 75 3.89 -5.14 -8.37
N SER A 76 4.62 -5.48 -7.30
CA SER A 76 5.69 -6.46 -7.35
C SER A 76 5.13 -7.88 -7.44
N LYS A 77 4.82 -8.31 -8.67
CA LYS A 77 4.67 -9.74 -8.98
C LYS A 77 5.90 -10.49 -8.49
N PRO A 78 5.78 -11.73 -7.98
CA PRO A 78 6.95 -12.58 -7.77
C PRO A 78 7.68 -12.70 -9.10
N LYS A 79 8.97 -12.33 -9.11
CA LYS A 79 9.87 -12.58 -10.22
C LYS A 79 9.85 -14.09 -10.45
N ALA A 80 9.22 -14.54 -11.53
CA ALA A 80 9.36 -15.93 -11.97
C ALA A 80 10.86 -16.23 -11.98
N GLU A 81 11.28 -17.21 -11.17
CA GLU A 81 12.65 -17.70 -11.21
C GLU A 81 12.95 -18.05 -12.65
N SER A 82 13.82 -17.26 -13.28
CA SER A 82 14.45 -17.64 -14.53
C SER A 82 15.32 -18.84 -14.21
N GLY A 83 14.75 -20.03 -14.33
CA GLY A 83 15.50 -21.27 -14.36
C GLY A 83 16.59 -21.14 -15.42
N LYS A 84 17.81 -20.98 -14.96
CA LYS A 84 19.00 -21.06 -15.81
C LYS A 84 19.13 -22.54 -16.18
N PRO A 85 19.09 -22.96 -17.45
CA PRO A 85 19.47 -24.33 -17.77
C PRO A 85 20.96 -24.49 -17.47
N GLU A 86 21.26 -25.31 -16.48
CA GLU A 86 22.60 -25.85 -16.23
C GLU A 86 22.96 -26.81 -17.38
N GLY A 87 24.16 -26.61 -17.91
CA GLY A 87 24.91 -27.66 -18.61
C GLY A 87 24.87 -27.62 -20.14
N GLU A 88 25.64 -26.71 -20.74
CA GLU A 88 26.21 -26.97 -22.07
C GLU A 88 27.70 -27.25 -21.88
N GLU A 89 28.03 -28.54 -21.90
CA GLU A 89 29.37 -29.09 -21.85
C GLU A 89 30.05 -28.95 -23.22
N SER A 90 31.21 -28.29 -23.31
CA SER A 90 32.24 -28.53 -24.34
C SER A 90 33.49 -27.66 -24.12
N PRO A 91 34.70 -28.00 -24.61
CA PRO A 91 35.05 -29.17 -25.45
C PRO A 91 36.24 -30.00 -24.90
N LYS A 92 36.35 -31.29 -25.27
CA LYS A 92 37.65 -31.98 -25.27
C LYS A 92 38.25 -31.90 -26.67
N SER A 93 39.27 -31.06 -26.80
CA SER A 93 40.19 -31.07 -27.93
C SER A 93 41.02 -32.36 -27.89
N LYS A 94 41.08 -33.11 -28.99
CA LYS A 94 41.97 -34.25 -29.17
C LYS A 94 42.96 -33.90 -30.28
N VAL A 95 44.22 -34.18 -29.96
CA VAL A 95 45.48 -34.01 -30.69
C VAL A 95 45.39 -34.36 -32.17
#